data_AF-X1AHB7-F1
#
_entry.id   AF-X1AHB7-F1
#
_cell.length_a   1.000
_cell.length_b   1.000
_cell.length_c   1.000
_cell.angle_alpha   90.00
_cell.angle_beta   90.00
_cell.angle_gamma   90.00
#
_symmetry.space_group_name_H-M   'P 1'
#
loop_
_entity.id
_entity.type
_entity.pdbx_description
1 polymer ?
#
loop_
_entity_poly.entity_id
_entity_poly.type
_entity_poly.pdbx_seq_one_letter_code
_entity_poly.pdbx_strand_id
1 'polypeptide(L)'
;MSADLARRIKTLAQWMFEAKHLVVFTGAGISTESGLPDFRGPDGIWTRQAKGMPPKASPFGSVEPNVGHMAIVELQKLGKLSFLISQNVDNLHLRSGICPDLLAELHGNVTKLRCTRCEAEVDKSAGLDRCPCGGKLVSSVVNF
;
A
#
# COMPACT_ATOMS: atom_id res chain seq x y z
N MET A 1 -18.12 10.51 19.01
CA MET A 1 -17.83 9.10 18.64
C MET A 1 -18.92 8.23 19.24
N SER A 2 -19.53 7.30 18.49
CA SER A 2 -20.63 6.48 19.04
C SER A 2 -20.08 5.51 20.11
N ALA A 3 -20.92 5.16 21.10
CA ALA A 3 -20.53 4.22 22.16
C ALA A 3 -20.10 2.84 21.58
N ASP A 4 -20.74 2.41 20.49
CA ASP A 4 -20.38 1.15 19.80
C ASP A 4 -18.99 1.22 19.16
N LEU A 5 -18.64 2.32 18.48
CA LEU A 5 -17.33 2.48 17.85
C LEU A 5 -16.21 2.46 18.90
N ALA A 6 -16.38 3.19 20.01
CA ALA A 6 -15.40 3.20 21.10
C ALA A 6 -15.17 1.80 21.69
N ARG A 7 -16.24 1.02 21.87
CA ARG A 7 -16.16 -0.37 22.34
C ARG A 7 -15.40 -1.27 21.36
N ARG A 8 -15.65 -1.16 20.05
CA ARG A 8 -14.95 -1.93 19.02
C ARG A 8 -13.46 -1.60 18.96
N ILE A 9 -13.11 -0.32 19.05
CA ILE A 9 -11.70 0.11 19.10
C ILE A 9 -11.00 -0.50 20.32
N LYS A 10 -11.63 -0.46 21.51
CA LYS A 10 -11.07 -1.08 22.71
C LYS A 10 -10.88 -2.59 22.55
N THR A 11 -11.83 -3.26 21.91
CA THR A 11 -11.75 -4.71 21.64
C THR A 11 -10.58 -5.03 20.70
N LEU A 12 -10.45 -4.28 19.59
CA LEU A 12 -9.34 -4.45 18.65
C LEU A 12 -7.99 -4.19 19.31
N ALA A 13 -7.88 -3.13 20.12
CA ALA A 13 -6.65 -2.82 20.85
C ALA A 13 -6.23 -3.96 21.79
N GLN A 14 -7.19 -4.58 22.49
CA GLN A 14 -6.91 -5.74 23.34
C GLN A 14 -6.40 -6.93 22.50
N TRP A 15 -7.06 -7.25 21.40
CA TRP A 15 -6.63 -8.34 20.51
C TRP A 15 -5.25 -8.11 19.92
N MET A 16 -4.95 -6.88 19.51
CA MET A 16 -3.62 -6.50 19.01
C MET A 16 -2.54 -6.63 20.09
N PHE A 17 -2.87 -6.31 21.34
CA PHE A 17 -1.94 -6.43 22.47
C PHE A 17 -1.61 -7.90 22.78
N GLU A 18 -2.64 -8.75 22.82
CA GLU A 18 -2.55 -10.18 23.14
C GLU A 18 -1.98 -11.04 22.01
N ALA A 19 -2.12 -10.59 20.76
CA ALA A 19 -1.65 -11.32 19.60
C ALA A 19 -0.14 -11.57 19.67
N LYS A 20 0.26 -12.84 19.48
CA LYS A 20 1.67 -13.23 19.32
C LYS A 20 2.22 -12.83 17.95
N HIS A 21 1.35 -12.87 16.93
CA HIS A 21 1.69 -12.47 15.57
C HIS A 21 0.60 -11.61 14.97
N LEU A 22 0.87 -10.31 14.80
CA LEU A 22 -0.05 -9.38 14.18
C LEU A 22 0.30 -9.18 12.72
N VAL A 23 -0.59 -9.59 11.82
CA VAL A 23 -0.47 -9.34 10.38
C VAL A 23 -1.52 -8.33 9.96
N VAL A 24 -1.10 -7.28 9.26
CA VAL A 24 -1.99 -6.21 8.80
C VAL A 24 -2.20 -6.34 7.29
N PHE A 25 -3.45 -6.18 6.85
CA PHE A 25 -3.82 -6.15 5.44
C PHE A 25 -4.31 -4.74 5.09
N THR A 26 -3.78 -4.17 4.01
CA THR A 26 -4.18 -2.84 3.54
C THR A 26 -4.62 -2.84 2.08
N GLY A 27 -5.57 -1.96 1.78
CA GLY A 27 -6.01 -1.63 0.43
C GLY A 27 -6.21 -0.13 0.27
N ALA A 28 -6.72 0.29 -0.90
CA ALA A 28 -6.67 1.69 -1.31
C ALA A 28 -7.38 2.67 -0.35
N GLY A 29 -8.33 2.16 0.45
CA GLY A 29 -9.02 2.94 1.48
C GLY A 29 -8.07 3.65 2.46
N ILE A 30 -6.94 3.03 2.83
CA ILE A 30 -5.98 3.65 3.76
C ILE A 30 -5.33 4.91 3.18
N SER A 31 -5.26 5.04 1.85
CA SER A 31 -4.61 6.15 1.15
C SER A 31 -5.59 7.27 0.77
N THR A 32 -6.88 7.13 1.08
CA THR A 32 -7.91 8.13 0.72
C THR A 32 -7.69 9.47 1.41
N GLU A 33 -7.33 9.46 2.69
CA GLU A 33 -7.00 10.68 3.44
C GLU A 33 -5.68 11.32 3.01
N SER A 34 -4.82 10.58 2.29
CA SER A 34 -3.63 11.15 1.63
C SER A 34 -3.96 11.84 0.30
N GLY A 35 -5.22 11.79 -0.16
CA GLY A 35 -5.66 12.41 -1.41
C GLY A 35 -5.66 11.49 -2.63
N LEU A 36 -5.37 10.20 -2.46
CA LEU A 36 -5.49 9.22 -3.54
C LEU A 36 -6.93 8.65 -3.59
N PRO A 37 -7.57 8.55 -4.75
CA PRO A 37 -8.87 7.89 -4.83
C PRO A 37 -8.74 6.39 -4.53
N ASP A 38 -9.75 5.81 -3.89
CA ASP A 38 -9.89 4.37 -3.87
C ASP A 38 -10.44 3.84 -5.21
N PHE A 39 -10.62 2.53 -5.30
CA PHE A 39 -11.14 1.90 -6.50
C PHE A 39 -12.67 1.75 -6.50
N ARG A 40 -13.28 1.41 -5.36
CA ARG A 40 -14.68 0.92 -5.28
C ARG A 40 -15.56 1.65 -4.27
N GLY A 41 -15.05 2.68 -3.59
CA GLY A 41 -15.86 3.52 -2.72
C GLY A 41 -16.92 4.30 -3.51
N PRO A 42 -17.75 5.11 -2.83
CA PRO A 42 -18.83 5.87 -3.47
C PRO A 42 -18.40 6.70 -4.69
N ASP A 43 -17.13 7.11 -4.67
CA ASP A 43 -16.46 8.00 -5.62
C ASP A 43 -15.14 7.41 -6.17
N GLY A 44 -14.95 6.10 -6.04
CA GLY A 44 -13.75 5.38 -6.47
C GLY A 44 -13.62 5.28 -8.00
N ILE A 45 -12.43 4.93 -8.48
CA ILE A 45 -12.10 4.87 -9.92
C ILE A 45 -13.11 4.02 -10.72
N TRP A 46 -13.36 2.78 -10.28
CA TRP A 46 -14.28 1.87 -10.96
C TRP A 46 -15.74 2.27 -10.77
N THR A 47 -16.10 2.82 -9.61
CA THR A 47 -17.44 3.34 -9.35
C THR A 47 -17.78 4.50 -10.29
N ARG A 48 -16.83 5.42 -10.51
CA ARG A 48 -17.00 6.56 -11.43
C ARG A 48 -17.06 6.10 -12.89
N GLN A 49 -16.19 5.17 -13.28
CA GLN A 49 -16.23 4.59 -14.62
C GLN A 49 -17.58 3.92 -14.91
N ALA A 50 -18.11 3.12 -13.97
CA ALA A 50 -19.42 2.49 -14.11
C ALA A 50 -20.57 3.50 -14.22
N LYS A 51 -20.41 4.71 -13.65
CA LYS A 51 -21.36 5.83 -13.74
C LYS A 51 -21.14 6.73 -14.96
N GLY A 52 -20.15 6.45 -15.82
CA GLY A 52 -19.78 7.31 -16.94
C GLY A 52 -19.19 8.66 -16.51
N MET A 53 -18.69 8.77 -15.28
CA MET A 53 -18.09 9.99 -14.74
C MET A 53 -16.59 10.05 -15.06
N PRO A 54 -16.02 11.25 -15.24
CA PRO A 54 -14.59 11.40 -15.48
C PRO A 54 -13.76 10.89 -14.28
N PRO A 55 -12.55 10.35 -14.51
CA PRO A 55 -11.67 9.91 -13.44
C PRO A 55 -11.26 11.10 -12.54
N LYS A 56 -11.03 10.83 -11.26
CA LYS A 56 -10.39 11.83 -10.38
C LYS A 56 -8.89 11.86 -10.67
N ALA A 57 -8.30 13.05 -10.62
CA ALA A 57 -6.86 13.20 -10.67
C ALA A 57 -6.23 12.36 -9.55
N SER A 58 -5.22 11.57 -9.91
CA SER A 58 -4.47 10.75 -8.96
C SER A 58 -3.05 11.29 -8.94
N PRO A 59 -2.71 12.21 -8.02
CA PRO A 59 -1.40 12.85 -7.96
C PRO A 59 -0.36 11.90 -7.37
N PHE A 60 -0.16 10.75 -8.02
CA PHE A 60 0.84 9.76 -7.63
C PHE A 60 2.21 10.45 -7.57
N GLY A 61 2.89 10.33 -6.42
CA GLY A 61 4.21 10.89 -6.18
C GLY A 61 4.26 12.21 -5.41
N SER A 62 3.16 12.95 -5.25
CA SER A 62 3.13 14.20 -4.46
C SER A 62 2.31 14.12 -3.17
N VAL A 63 1.77 12.94 -2.86
CA VAL A 63 1.01 12.67 -1.63
C VAL A 63 1.93 12.11 -0.56
N GLU A 64 1.63 12.37 0.71
CA GLU A 64 2.40 11.86 1.85
C GLU A 64 1.66 10.74 2.60
N PRO A 65 2.39 9.84 3.29
CA PRO A 65 1.78 8.89 4.21
C PRO A 65 0.95 9.61 5.29
N ASN A 66 -0.26 9.11 5.54
CA ASN A 66 -1.15 9.67 6.57
C ASN A 66 -1.05 8.93 7.91
N VAL A 67 -1.89 9.33 8.87
CA VAL A 67 -1.94 8.74 10.22
C VAL A 67 -2.18 7.23 10.23
N GLY A 68 -2.91 6.69 9.26
CA GLY A 68 -3.12 5.24 9.13
C GLY A 68 -1.84 4.50 8.79
N HIS A 69 -1.03 5.05 7.87
CA HIS A 69 0.29 4.51 7.53
C HIS A 69 1.24 4.61 8.72
N MET A 70 1.27 5.78 9.38
CA MET A 70 2.14 6.02 10.53
C MET A 70 1.77 5.15 11.73
N ALA A 71 0.49 4.83 11.94
CA ALA A 71 0.08 3.90 12.99
C ALA A 71 0.68 2.49 12.78
N ILE A 72 0.79 2.02 11.53
CA ILE A 72 1.42 0.73 11.22
C ILE A 72 2.94 0.80 11.46
N VAL A 73 3.57 1.93 11.14
CA VAL A 73 4.98 2.18 11.48
C VAL A 73 5.21 2.13 13.00
N GLU A 74 4.31 2.68 13.80
CA GLU A 74 4.41 2.56 15.26
C GLU A 74 4.28 1.11 15.75
N LEU A 75 3.41 0.29 15.14
CA LEU A 75 3.35 -1.15 15.44
C LEU A 75 4.65 -1.87 15.11
N GLN A 76 5.32 -1.48 14.01
CA GLN A 76 6.66 -1.97 13.67
C GLN A 76 7.69 -1.57 14.73
N LYS A 77 7.73 -0.29 15.13
CA LYS A 77 8.66 0.20 16.16
C LYS A 77 8.47 -0.47 17.51
N LEU A 78 7.23 -0.81 17.87
CA LEU A 78 6.89 -1.55 19.09
C LEU A 78 7.21 -3.05 19.00
N GLY A 79 7.70 -3.54 17.86
CA GLY A 79 7.96 -4.97 17.63
C GLY A 79 6.68 -5.82 17.60
N LYS A 80 5.52 -5.19 17.39
CA LYS A 80 4.22 -5.86 17.37
C LYS A 80 3.80 -6.27 15.97
N LEU A 81 4.21 -5.54 14.94
CA LEU A 81 3.94 -5.90 13.55
C LEU A 81 4.79 -7.11 13.13
N SER A 82 4.14 -8.25 12.87
CA SER A 82 4.82 -9.41 12.28
C SER A 82 4.98 -9.27 10.78
N PHE A 83 3.96 -8.75 10.09
CA PHE A 83 3.99 -8.59 8.64
C PHE A 83 2.89 -7.64 8.15
N LEU A 84 3.12 -7.01 7.01
CA LEU A 84 2.19 -6.12 6.31
C LEU A 84 1.98 -6.63 4.88
N ILE A 85 0.72 -6.84 4.51
CA ILE A 85 0.32 -7.29 3.18
C ILE A 85 -0.51 -6.18 2.55
N SER A 86 0.00 -5.63 1.44
CA SER A 86 -0.63 -4.50 0.77
C SER A 86 -1.06 -4.85 -0.66
N GLN A 87 -2.27 -4.42 -0.99
CA GLN A 87 -2.78 -4.36 -2.37
C GLN A 87 -2.49 -3.02 -3.05
N ASN A 88 -1.96 -2.05 -2.32
CA ASN A 88 -1.69 -0.72 -2.85
C ASN A 88 -0.41 -0.72 -3.67
N VAL A 89 -0.44 0.06 -4.75
CA VAL A 89 0.70 0.28 -5.63
C VAL A 89 1.35 1.64 -5.41
N ASP A 90 0.87 2.43 -4.45
CA ASP A 90 1.16 3.87 -4.26
C ASP A 90 2.51 4.20 -3.61
N ASN A 91 3.26 3.20 -3.17
CA ASN A 91 4.54 3.31 -2.47
C ASN A 91 4.49 3.99 -1.08
N LEU A 92 3.30 4.23 -0.50
CA LEU A 92 3.20 5.00 0.74
C LEU A 92 3.70 4.23 1.98
N HIS A 93 3.63 2.89 1.99
CA HIS A 93 4.17 2.09 3.10
C HIS A 93 5.71 2.11 3.15
N LEU A 94 6.38 1.99 2.00
CA LEU A 94 7.84 2.11 1.96
C LEU A 94 8.26 3.54 2.32
N ARG A 95 7.55 4.55 1.80
CA ARG A 95 7.82 5.96 2.11
C ARG A 95 7.52 6.34 3.57
N SER A 96 6.63 5.64 4.26
CA SER A 96 6.37 5.87 5.69
C SER A 96 7.46 5.29 6.60
N GLY A 97 8.35 4.45 6.07
CA GLY A 97 9.42 3.81 6.82
C GLY A 97 9.11 2.38 7.26
N ILE A 98 8.13 1.70 6.66
CA ILE A 98 7.98 0.26 6.84
C ILE A 98 9.23 -0.45 6.31
N CYS A 99 9.76 -1.39 7.09
CA CYS A 99 10.87 -2.24 6.70
C CYS A 99 10.45 -3.10 5.50
N PRO A 100 11.19 -3.07 4.37
CA PRO A 100 10.85 -3.88 3.20
C PRO A 100 10.71 -5.38 3.52
N ASP A 101 11.48 -5.91 4.47
CA ASP A 101 11.42 -7.33 4.88
C ASP A 101 10.11 -7.71 5.58
N LEU A 102 9.32 -6.73 6.03
CA LEU A 102 8.01 -6.93 6.65
C LEU A 102 6.85 -6.67 5.68
N LEU A 103 7.10 -6.33 4.42
CA LEU A 103 6.09 -5.88 3.47
C LEU A 103 6.00 -6.79 2.25
N ALA A 104 4.77 -7.24 1.94
CA ALA A 104 4.42 -7.79 0.63
C ALA A 104 3.55 -6.81 -0.16
N GLU A 105 4.03 -6.42 -1.34
CA GLU A 105 3.32 -5.57 -2.31
C GLU A 105 2.68 -6.43 -3.40
N LEU A 106 1.49 -6.98 -3.13
CA LEU A 106 0.89 -8.04 -3.96
C LEU A 106 0.56 -7.61 -5.40
N HIS A 107 0.33 -6.31 -5.61
CA HIS A 107 0.00 -5.76 -6.92
C HIS A 107 1.17 -4.99 -7.55
N GLY A 108 2.37 -5.12 -7.00
CA GLY A 108 3.55 -4.35 -7.38
C GLY A 108 3.53 -2.92 -6.83
N ASN A 109 4.40 -2.07 -7.39
CA ASN A 109 4.62 -0.71 -6.91
C ASN A 109 4.91 0.25 -8.08
N VAL A 110 4.23 1.39 -8.12
CA VAL A 110 4.37 2.38 -9.20
C VAL A 110 5.78 2.95 -9.31
N THR A 111 6.64 2.84 -8.30
CA THR A 111 8.04 3.28 -8.34
C THR A 111 9.01 2.18 -8.76
N LYS A 112 8.56 0.94 -8.92
CA LYS A 112 9.43 -0.21 -9.22
C LYS A 112 9.22 -0.79 -10.62
N LEU A 113 10.30 -1.31 -11.18
CA LEU A 113 10.34 -2.18 -12.36
C LEU A 113 10.65 -3.61 -11.94
N ARG A 114 10.16 -4.58 -12.70
CA ARG A 114 10.44 -6.02 -12.56
C ARG A 114 11.13 -6.55 -13.79
N CYS A 115 12.12 -7.42 -13.61
CA CYS A 115 12.74 -8.15 -14.72
C CYS A 115 11.82 -9.24 -15.27
N THR A 116 11.64 -9.31 -16.59
CA THR A 116 10.84 -10.36 -17.23
C THR A 116 11.49 -11.75 -17.24
N ARG A 117 12.73 -11.88 -16.75
CA ARG A 117 13.51 -13.13 -16.77
C ARG A 117 13.78 -13.68 -15.37
N CYS A 118 14.41 -12.89 -14.50
CA CYS A 118 14.79 -13.33 -13.15
C CYS A 118 13.91 -12.72 -12.05
N GLU A 119 12.90 -11.94 -12.42
CA GLU A 119 11.93 -11.32 -11.52
C GLU A 119 12.48 -10.31 -10.50
N ALA A 120 13.78 -10.04 -10.52
CA ALA A 120 14.39 -9.00 -9.69
C ALA A 120 13.70 -7.65 -9.90
N GLU A 121 13.44 -6.96 -8.79
CA GLU A 121 12.89 -5.61 -8.78
C GLU A 121 13.99 -4.56 -8.69
N VAL A 122 13.79 -3.43 -9.36
CA VAL A 122 14.66 -2.25 -9.27
C VAL A 122 13.80 -0.98 -9.24
N ASP A 123 14.31 0.09 -8.63
CA ASP A 123 13.62 1.38 -8.67
C ASP A 123 13.66 1.98 -10.08
N LYS A 124 12.53 2.58 -10.50
CA LYS A 124 12.41 3.32 -11.77
C LYS A 124 13.40 4.48 -11.85
N SER A 125 13.77 5.07 -10.72
CA SER A 125 14.75 6.15 -10.64
C SER A 125 16.16 5.73 -11.06
N ALA A 126 16.46 4.43 -11.10
CA ALA A 126 17.74 3.91 -11.59
C ALA A 126 17.95 4.16 -13.10
N GLY A 127 16.88 4.49 -13.85
CA GLY A 127 16.97 4.80 -15.28
C GLY A 127 17.38 3.60 -16.16
N LEU A 128 17.21 2.37 -15.64
CA LEU A 128 17.58 1.14 -16.32
C LEU A 128 16.45 0.60 -17.19
N ASP A 129 16.78 0.14 -18.39
CA ASP A 129 15.86 -0.58 -19.29
C ASP A 129 16.06 -2.10 -19.26
N ARG A 130 17.22 -2.55 -18.77
CA ARG A 130 17.62 -3.96 -18.68
C ARG A 130 18.16 -4.32 -17.29
N CYS A 131 17.87 -5.55 -16.89
CA CYS A 131 18.43 -6.17 -15.70
C CYS A 131 19.85 -6.69 -15.99
N PRO A 132 20.75 -6.79 -14.99
CA PRO A 132 22.06 -7.44 -15.13
C PRO A 132 22.01 -8.87 -15.71
N CYS A 133 20.88 -9.58 -15.57
CA CYS A 133 20.69 -10.90 -16.19
C CYS A 133 20.35 -10.85 -17.71
N GLY A 134 20.32 -9.66 -18.31
CA GLY A 134 19.97 -9.39 -19.71
C GLY A 134 18.47 -9.26 -20.00
N GLY A 135 17.60 -9.58 -19.03
CA GLY A 135 16.15 -9.47 -19.18
C GLY A 135 15.65 -8.03 -19.26
N LYS A 136 14.53 -7.82 -19.94
CA LYS A 136 13.88 -6.49 -20.04
C LYS A 136 13.27 -6.11 -18.69
N LEU A 137 13.38 -4.84 -18.32
CA LEU A 137 12.67 -4.28 -17.18
C LEU A 137 11.31 -3.73 -17.64
N VAL A 138 10.24 -4.13 -16.94
CA VAL A 138 8.86 -3.68 -17.17
C VAL A 138 8.25 -3.18 -15.87
N SER A 139 7.10 -2.52 -15.90
CA SER A 139 6.39 -2.12 -14.67
C SER A 139 6.20 -3.33 -13.75
N SER A 140 6.45 -3.15 -12.44
CA SER A 140 6.11 -4.19 -11.44
C SER A 140 4.61 -4.28 -11.19
N VAL A 141 3.87 -3.20 -11.48
CA VAL A 141 2.41 -3.16 -11.30
C VAL A 141 1.73 -4.21 -12.17
N VAL A 142 0.93 -5.06 -11.52
CA VAL A 142 0.17 -6.12 -12.17
C VAL A 142 -1.03 -5.52 -12.90
N ASN A 143 -1.12 -5.77 -14.20
CA ASN A 143 -2.26 -5.40 -15.05
C ASN A 143 -3.11 -6.63 -15.37
N PHE A 144 -4.40 -6.42 -15.61
CA PHE A 144 -5.38 -7.42 -16.03
C PHE A 144 -5.78 -7.22 -17.49
#